data_AF-A0A7Y4VWM6-F1
#
_entry.id   AF-A0A7Y4VWM6-F1
#
_cell.length_a   1.000
_cell.length_b   1.000
_cell.length_c   1.000
_cell.angle_alpha   90.00
_cell.angle_beta   90.00
_cell.angle_gamma   90.00
#
_symmetry.space_group_name_H-M   'P 1'
#
loop_
_entity.id
_entity.type
_entity.pdbx_description
1 polymer ?
#
loop_
_entity_poly.entity_id
_entity_poly.type
_entity_poly.pdbx_seq_one_letter_code
_entity_poly.pdbx_strand_id
1 'polypeptide(L)'
;MGPPTPIRSASKVSQPRTPDIENAESARLFRESANLLELGDANPYRGRAYRNAARTVESYPTLLAVPELAFMRWRVDQAWR
;
A
#
# COMPACT_ATOMS: atom_id res chain seq x y z
N MET A 1 -15.56 43.02 20.94
CA MET A 1 -14.49 42.01 21.11
C MET A 1 -15.08 40.65 20.73
N GLY A 2 -14.98 40.25 19.46
CA GLY A 2 -15.49 38.95 18.98
C GLY A 2 -14.41 37.87 19.07
N PRO A 3 -14.78 36.58 19.06
CA PRO A 3 -13.79 35.49 19.11
C PRO A 3 -12.87 35.54 17.88
N PRO A 4 -11.59 35.15 18.00
CA PRO A 4 -10.69 35.09 16.86
C PRO A 4 -11.20 34.05 15.85
N THR A 5 -11.21 34.44 14.58
CA THR A 5 -11.54 33.60 13.43
C THR A 5 -10.71 32.31 13.46
N PRO A 6 -11.30 31.12 13.24
CA PRO A 6 -10.49 29.92 13.07
C PRO A 6 -9.61 30.10 11.82
N ILE A 7 -8.30 30.04 12.03
CA ILE A 7 -7.29 30.11 10.98
C ILE A 7 -7.59 28.97 10.01
N ARG A 8 -7.99 29.36 8.80
CA ARG A 8 -8.07 28.60 7.55
C ARG A 8 -7.33 27.26 7.65
N SER A 9 -8.10 26.18 7.61
CA SER A 9 -7.67 24.79 7.64
C SER A 9 -6.30 24.63 6.98
N ALA A 10 -5.34 24.27 7.83
CA ALA A 10 -3.96 24.04 7.47
C ALA A 10 -3.89 23.26 6.15
N SER A 11 -3.10 23.84 5.24
CA SER A 11 -2.49 23.23 4.08
C SER A 11 -2.60 21.71 4.08
N LYS A 12 -3.23 21.15 3.04
CA LYS A 12 -3.06 19.74 2.68
C LYS A 12 -1.57 19.46 2.73
N VAL A 13 -1.15 18.82 3.83
CA VAL A 13 0.21 18.30 3.98
C VAL A 13 0.36 17.37 2.80
N SER A 14 1.22 17.75 1.85
CA SER A 14 1.60 16.89 0.75
C SER A 14 2.24 15.66 1.38
N GLN A 15 1.41 14.64 1.64
CA GLN A 15 1.89 13.31 1.93
C GLN A 15 2.87 12.95 0.80
N PRO A 16 4.01 12.30 1.10
CA PRO A 16 4.82 11.72 0.04
C PRO A 16 3.87 10.82 -0.74
N ARG A 17 3.64 11.14 -2.02
CA ARG A 17 2.82 10.29 -2.90
C ARG A 17 3.60 8.99 -3.06
N THR A 18 3.42 8.05 -2.13
CA THR A 18 3.33 6.67 -2.54
C THR A 18 2.33 6.67 -3.69
N PRO A 19 2.68 6.20 -4.89
CA PRO A 19 1.66 6.05 -5.91
C PRO A 19 0.52 5.28 -5.25
N ASP A 20 -0.71 5.80 -5.33
CA ASP A 20 -1.88 5.03 -4.96
C ASP A 20 -1.90 3.85 -5.95
N ILE A 21 -1.18 2.78 -5.62
CA ILE A 21 -1.12 1.59 -6.47
C ILE A 21 -2.50 1.00 -6.34
N GLU A 22 -3.30 1.19 -7.39
CA GLU A 22 -4.62 0.59 -7.49
C GLU A 22 -4.50 -0.93 -7.27
N ASN A 23 -5.52 -1.54 -6.66
CA ASN A 23 -5.54 -2.98 -6.44
C ASN A 23 -5.27 -3.77 -7.75
N ALA A 24 -5.72 -3.22 -8.89
CA ALA A 24 -5.45 -3.75 -10.23
C ALA A 24 -3.95 -3.79 -10.57
N GLU A 25 -3.19 -2.72 -10.29
CA GLU A 25 -1.74 -2.69 -10.52
C GLU A 25 -1.00 -3.61 -9.55
N SER A 26 -1.42 -3.68 -8.28
CA SER A 26 -0.86 -4.66 -7.33
C SER A 26 -1.09 -6.10 -7.80
N ALA A 27 -2.31 -6.41 -8.27
CA ALA A 27 -2.64 -7.73 -8.81
C ALA A 27 -1.85 -8.05 -10.09
N ARG A 28 -1.53 -7.05 -10.91
CA ARG A 28 -0.67 -7.20 -12.09
C ARG A 28 0.77 -7.55 -11.68
N LEU A 29 1.34 -6.87 -10.69
CA LEU A 29 2.69 -7.15 -10.18
C LEU A 29 2.79 -8.57 -9.57
N PHE A 30 1.75 -9.01 -8.85
CA PHE A 30 1.71 -10.38 -8.33
C PHE A 30 1.62 -11.44 -9.43
N ARG A 31 0.87 -11.18 -10.51
CA ARG A 31 0.84 -12.07 -11.69
C ARG A 31 2.20 -12.17 -12.36
N GLU A 32 2.90 -11.04 -12.52
CA GLU A 32 4.22 -11.05 -13.13
C GLU A 32 5.26 -11.78 -12.27
N SER A 33 5.22 -11.57 -10.96
CA SER A 33 6.08 -12.32 -10.02
C SER A 33 5.82 -13.83 -10.09
N ALA A 34 4.55 -14.24 -10.21
CA ALA A 34 4.20 -15.65 -10.39
C ALA A 34 4.76 -16.22 -11.70
N ASN A 35 4.66 -15.48 -12.81
CA ASN A 35 5.21 -15.90 -14.11
C ASN A 35 6.72 -16.14 -14.01
N LEU A 36 7.46 -15.23 -13.36
CA LEU A 36 8.91 -15.35 -13.19
C LEU A 36 9.29 -16.58 -12.34
N LEU A 37 8.53 -16.84 -11.28
CA LEU A 37 8.77 -18.01 -10.42
C LEU A 37 8.42 -19.33 -11.13
N GLU A 38 7.35 -19.35 -11.93
CA GLU A 38 6.94 -20.51 -12.72
C GLU A 38 7.94 -20.81 -13.84
N LEU A 39 8.53 -19.77 -14.46
CA LEU A 39 9.54 -19.92 -15.50
C LEU A 39 10.90 -20.41 -14.96
N GLY A 40 11.28 -19.95 -13.77
CA GLY A 40 12.59 -20.26 -13.17
C GLY A 40 12.68 -21.60 -12.44
N ASP A 41 11.69 -22.50 -12.58
CA ASP A 41 11.53 -23.72 -11.76
C ASP A 41 11.66 -23.44 -10.25
N ALA A 42 11.22 -22.26 -9.82
CA ALA A 42 11.23 -21.88 -8.42
C ALA A 42 10.15 -22.65 -7.66
N ASN A 43 10.18 -22.58 -6.33
CA ASN A 43 9.23 -23.32 -5.48
C ASN A 43 7.77 -23.13 -5.93
N PRO A 44 7.05 -24.19 -6.36
CA PRO A 44 5.69 -24.10 -6.88
C PRO A 44 4.67 -23.61 -5.86
N TYR A 45 4.96 -23.72 -4.55
CA TYR A 45 4.14 -23.09 -3.52
C TYR A 45 4.18 -21.56 -3.61
N ARG A 46 5.33 -20.97 -3.95
CA ARG A 46 5.45 -19.52 -4.09
C ARG A 46 4.66 -19.02 -5.29
N GLY A 47 4.77 -19.67 -6.44
CA GLY A 47 3.96 -19.34 -7.63
C GLY A 47 2.45 -19.35 -7.32
N ARG A 48 1.95 -20.42 -6.68
CA ARG A 48 0.54 -20.51 -6.24
C ARG A 48 0.16 -19.43 -5.23
N ALA A 49 1.04 -19.09 -4.28
CA ALA A 49 0.79 -18.03 -3.31
C ALA A 49 0.63 -16.67 -3.98
N TYR A 50 1.49 -16.33 -4.95
CA TYR A 50 1.41 -15.09 -5.71
C TYR A 50 0.15 -15.03 -6.60
N ARG A 51 -0.26 -16.16 -7.21
CA ARG A 51 -1.54 -16.24 -7.93
C ARG A 51 -2.73 -15.98 -7.02
N ASN A 52 -2.72 -16.58 -5.83
CA ASN A 52 -3.77 -16.35 -4.84
C ASN A 52 -3.77 -14.90 -4.35
N ALA A 53 -2.61 -14.32 -4.08
CA ALA A 53 -2.49 -12.90 -3.71
C ALA A 53 -3.06 -11.96 -4.77
N ALA A 54 -2.79 -12.22 -6.06
CA ALA A 54 -3.35 -11.42 -7.16
C ALA A 54 -4.89 -11.44 -7.17
N ARG A 55 -5.49 -12.65 -7.10
CA ARG A 55 -6.95 -12.82 -7.06
C ARG A 55 -7.57 -12.13 -5.85
N THR A 56 -6.94 -12.30 -4.69
CA THR A 56 -7.38 -11.71 -3.43
C THR A 56 -7.40 -10.19 -3.55
N VAL A 57 -6.29 -9.57 -3.94
CA VAL A 57 -6.16 -8.11 -4.00
C VAL A 57 -7.09 -7.49 -5.05
N GLU A 58 -7.25 -8.12 -6.21
CA GLU A 58 -8.19 -7.68 -7.26
C GLU A 58 -9.65 -7.73 -6.80
N SER A 59 -9.99 -8.66 -5.92
CA SER A 59 -11.35 -8.80 -5.37
C SER A 59 -11.68 -7.79 -4.26
N TYR A 60 -10.70 -7.05 -3.73
CA TYR A 60 -10.97 -6.09 -2.66
C TYR A 60 -11.55 -4.77 -3.22
N PRO A 61 -12.72 -4.32 -2.71
CA PRO A 61 -13.37 -3.09 -3.16
C PRO A 61 -12.66 -1.82 -2.67
N THR A 62 -11.82 -1.92 -1.64
CA THR A 62 -11.04 -0.82 -1.08
C THR A 62 -9.56 -1.09 -1.31
N LEU A 63 -8.77 -0.03 -1.55
CA LEU A 63 -7.31 -0.14 -1.58
C LEU A 63 -6.83 -0.83 -0.31
N LEU A 64 -6.08 -1.92 -0.48
CA LEU A 64 -5.44 -2.60 0.63
C LEU A 64 -4.22 -1.78 1.10
N ALA A 65 -4.47 -0.65 1.73
CA ALA A 65 -3.45 0.02 2.52
C ALA A 65 -3.30 -0.76 3.83
N VAL A 66 -2.11 -1.33 4.09
CA VAL A 66 -1.83 -2.00 5.36
C VAL A 66 -1.86 -0.93 6.47
N PRO A 67 -2.86 -0.93 7.38
CA PRO A 67 -2.97 0.11 8.41
C PRO A 67 -1.77 0.08 9.37
N GLU A 68 -1.09 -1.05 9.50
CA GLU A 68 0.07 -1.25 10.37
C GLU A 68 1.37 -0.64 9.83
N LEU A 69 1.52 -0.47 8.51
CA LEU A 69 2.67 0.26 7.93
C LEU A 69 2.57 1.77 8.17
N ALA A 70 1.35 2.32 8.22
CA ALA A 70 1.13 3.71 8.63
C ALA A 70 1.52 3.92 10.10
N PHE A 71 1.27 2.93 10.97
CA PHE A 71 1.66 2.96 12.37
C PHE A 71 3.18 2.78 12.60
N MET A 72 3.83 1.89 11.85
CA MET A 72 5.30 1.71 11.89
C MET A 72 6.05 2.96 11.43
N ARG A 73 5.56 3.64 10.39
CA ARG A 73 6.13 4.91 9.90
C ARG A 73 6.11 6.00 10.96
N TRP A 74 4.98 6.18 11.66
CA TRP A 74 4.86 7.15 12.75
C TRP A 74 5.86 6.89 13.89
N ARG A 75 6.11 5.61 14.21
CA ARG A 75 6.99 5.24 15.32
C ARG A 75 8.49 5.47 15.00
N VAL A 76 8.90 5.29 13.75
CA VAL A 76 10.29 5.56 13.31
C VAL A 76 10.57 7.07 13.29
N ASP A 77 9.60 7.89 12.90
CA ASP A 77 9.74 9.35 12.87
C ASP A 77 9.75 10.00 14.28
N GLN A 78 9.21 9.33 15.30
CA GLN A 78 9.28 9.76 16.72
C GLN A 78 10.53 9.26 17.46
N ALA A 79 11.23 8.25 16.95
CA ALA A 79 12.39 7.66 17.61
C ALA A 79 13.71 8.44 17.37
N TRP A 80 13.67 9.47 16.53
CA TRP A 80 14.80 10.37 16.25
C TRP A 80 14.45 11.85 16.50
N ARG A 81 13.79 12.13 17.64
CA ARG A 81 13.79 13.44 18.29
C ARG A 81 14.20 13.30 19.75
#